data_AF-A0AAD6H039-F1
#
_entry.id   AF-A0AAD6H039-F1
#
_cell.length_a   1.000
_cell.length_b   1.000
_cell.length_c   1.000
_cell.angle_alpha   90.00
_cell.angle_beta   90.00
_cell.angle_gamma   90.00
#
_symmetry.space_group_name_H-M   'P 1'
#
loop_
_entity.id
_entity.type
_entity.pdbx_description
1 polymer ?
#
loop_
_entity_poly.entity_id
_entity_poly.type
_entity_poly.pdbx_seq_one_letter_code
_entity_poly.pdbx_strand_id
1 'polypeptide(L)'
;MSAESPGQKQGFRSKFANALRPKKSRQTLRKGSRSTTDLRLAACPSAEEPPPMPNLAPLQLHREKYRQVHANLDTQLGERQDYTTMIHSLGLLDPMDSYGPARESGEYREPGENDIAKLPRRLWALIAWYLSPADAACLAITTTTLYRRLGPRYFLSLDATQNLPYKAEFLARLDQSLPHHLLCYPCLRYHRRTQEGHERLKPAHVVNPLYNCANMYNALRPQPRHRITHGRVLPFSFVQLVMRAHRFGPRYGIPVQDMGRRWQRDGWSFTSRFHIHEGRLMMRVTSQTFAQPDLPPSSQRMLLFSRDDYWPYFSACAHWRDGELMPACKCALGHIPKPRATAGLQGLEHKVKDRWKGQGFDPNALTTLCGFCRPMRRCPECPTEYLIEVRLTEDRGGSSPGAFRQAIVVTRWSDLGDGVSPQDLEWGAINGIRDDYDAFAHYAKRGIASIFEAAFTADALPGQRVISLNPQKKKLGERGNDWY
;
A
#
# COMPACT_ATOMS: atom_id res chain seq x y z
N MET A 1 1.79 -19.27 74.30
CA MET A 1 2.45 -18.91 75.57
C MET A 1 3.92 -18.71 75.29
N SER A 2 4.45 -17.66 75.91
CA SER A 2 5.69 -16.93 75.66
C SER A 2 6.98 -17.72 75.90
N ALA A 3 8.06 -17.27 75.26
CA ALA A 3 9.38 -16.93 75.84
C ALA A 3 10.46 -17.09 74.76
N GLU A 4 11.48 -16.26 74.57
CA GLU A 4 11.83 -14.90 75.00
C GLU A 4 13.07 -14.52 74.16
N SER A 5 13.22 -13.23 73.87
CA SER A 5 14.41 -12.58 73.28
C SER A 5 15.55 -12.53 74.34
N PRO A 6 16.84 -12.29 74.01
CA PRO A 6 17.38 -11.00 73.50
C PRO A 6 18.45 -11.22 72.41
N GLY A 7 19.03 -10.27 71.66
CA GLY A 7 19.12 -8.81 71.72
C GLY A 7 20.47 -8.37 71.14
N GLN A 8 20.43 -7.51 70.12
CA GLN A 8 21.41 -6.48 69.73
C GLN A 8 22.77 -6.78 69.01
N LYS A 9 22.79 -6.32 67.74
CA LYS A 9 23.62 -5.22 67.13
C LYS A 9 25.02 -5.46 66.51
N GLN A 10 25.15 -4.82 65.33
CA GLN A 10 26.33 -4.31 64.60
C GLN A 10 27.20 -5.33 63.83
N GLY A 11 27.68 -5.10 62.59
CA GLY A 11 27.73 -3.90 61.77
C GLY A 11 28.17 -4.17 60.31
N PHE A 12 28.03 -3.13 59.49
CA PHE A 12 27.98 -3.08 58.02
C PHE A 12 29.29 -3.34 57.22
N ARG A 13 30.32 -3.97 57.80
CA ARG A 13 31.66 -4.07 57.17
C ARG A 13 32.09 -5.45 56.67
N SER A 14 31.23 -6.47 56.69
CA SER A 14 31.64 -7.84 56.33
C SER A 14 31.24 -8.34 54.92
N LYS A 15 30.65 -7.51 54.06
CA LYS A 15 30.19 -7.96 52.72
C LYS A 15 31.02 -7.48 51.52
N PHE A 16 32.13 -6.78 51.73
CA PHE A 16 32.97 -6.26 50.63
C PHE A 16 34.36 -6.91 50.47
N ALA A 17 34.66 -8.01 51.18
CA ALA A 17 36.01 -8.57 51.22
C ALA A 17 36.29 -9.75 50.25
N ASN A 18 35.30 -10.29 49.54
CA ASN A 18 35.49 -11.53 48.74
C ASN A 18 35.45 -11.35 47.20
N ALA A 19 35.50 -10.13 46.68
CA ALA A 19 35.39 -9.89 45.23
C ALA A 19 36.68 -9.44 44.53
N LEU A 20 37.85 -9.49 45.20
CA LEU A 20 39.11 -8.99 44.61
C LEU A 20 40.30 -9.89 44.93
N ARG A 21 40.46 -11.01 44.18
CA ARG A 21 41.79 -11.56 43.84
C ARG A 21 41.80 -12.12 42.41
N PRO A 22 42.78 -11.76 41.57
CA PRO A 22 42.83 -12.17 40.18
C PRO A 22 43.64 -13.48 39.99
N LYS A 23 43.26 -14.30 39.00
CA LYS A 23 44.14 -15.35 38.45
C LYS A 23 44.26 -15.26 36.93
N LYS A 24 45.47 -15.59 36.48
CA LYS A 24 46.14 -15.21 35.24
C LYS A 24 45.79 -16.09 34.03
N SER A 25 45.76 -15.42 32.88
CA SER A 25 46.25 -15.79 31.55
C SER A 25 46.02 -17.20 30.98
N ARG A 26 45.41 -17.26 29.79
CA ARG A 26 46.10 -17.73 28.57
C ARG A 26 45.35 -17.28 27.29
N GLN A 27 46.09 -16.51 26.48
CA GLN A 27 46.04 -16.41 25.01
C GLN A 27 45.67 -17.77 24.35
N THR A 28 44.97 -17.92 23.22
CA THR A 28 44.83 -17.20 21.93
C THR A 28 43.64 -17.88 21.20
N LEU A 29 42.82 -17.24 20.35
CA LEU A 29 43.07 -17.09 18.91
C LEU A 29 42.05 -16.15 18.25
N ARG A 30 42.56 -15.39 17.27
CA ARG A 30 41.94 -14.38 16.39
C ARG A 30 40.92 -15.04 15.42
N LYS A 31 40.06 -14.37 14.63
CA LYS A 31 40.04 -13.01 14.07
C LYS A 31 38.68 -12.70 13.39
N GLY A 32 38.20 -11.46 13.56
CA GLY A 32 37.44 -10.63 12.59
C GLY A 32 35.95 -10.91 12.41
N SER A 33 35.03 -9.95 12.26
CA SER A 33 35.08 -8.48 12.31
C SER A 33 33.62 -8.00 12.44
N ARG A 34 33.28 -7.23 13.47
CA ARG A 34 32.09 -6.38 13.51
C ARG A 34 32.48 -5.04 14.13
N SER A 35 32.54 -4.03 13.27
CA SER A 35 32.83 -2.64 13.59
C SER A 35 31.63 -1.96 14.25
N THR A 36 31.77 -1.57 15.51
CA THR A 36 31.10 -0.40 16.08
C THR A 36 32.17 0.38 16.86
N THR A 37 32.81 1.35 16.21
CA THR A 37 33.78 2.23 16.86
C THR A 37 33.04 3.36 17.58
N ASP A 38 33.16 3.35 18.90
CA ASP A 38 32.70 4.39 19.81
C ASP A 38 33.68 5.59 19.75
N LEU A 39 33.23 6.73 19.23
CA LEU A 39 34.04 7.90 18.86
C LEU A 39 34.44 8.81 20.05
N ARG A 40 34.58 8.26 21.27
CA ARG A 40 34.84 9.09 22.47
C ARG A 40 36.17 8.82 23.19
N LEU A 41 37.03 7.96 22.66
CA LEU A 41 38.29 7.58 23.34
C LEU A 41 39.58 8.06 22.65
N ALA A 42 39.52 8.91 21.62
CA ALA A 42 40.70 9.33 20.86
C ALA A 42 41.11 10.80 21.09
N ALA A 43 41.09 11.27 22.33
CA ALA A 43 41.59 12.61 22.66
C ALA A 43 42.54 12.56 23.88
N CYS A 44 43.77 12.13 23.65
CA CYS A 44 44.92 12.51 24.47
C CYS A 44 46.03 13.02 23.54
N PRO A 45 46.72 14.13 23.86
CA PRO A 45 47.76 14.69 23.01
C PRO A 45 49.10 14.02 23.33
N SER A 46 49.73 13.34 22.37
CA SER A 46 51.17 13.06 22.43
C SER A 46 51.91 14.02 21.52
N ALA A 47 52.93 14.65 22.08
CA ALA A 47 53.88 15.51 21.38
C ALA A 47 54.75 14.66 20.43
N GLU A 48 54.49 14.76 19.14
CA GLU A 48 55.41 14.38 18.06
C GLU A 48 55.02 15.22 16.82
N GLU A 49 56.00 15.87 16.21
CA GLU A 49 55.82 16.72 15.03
C GLU A 49 55.13 15.95 13.89
N PRO A 50 54.07 16.52 13.27
CA PRO A 50 53.41 15.85 12.16
C PRO A 50 54.33 15.84 10.92
N PRO A 51 54.37 14.73 10.14
CA PRO A 51 55.14 14.68 8.91
C PRO A 51 54.62 15.72 7.89
N PRO A 52 55.49 16.27 7.04
CA PRO A 52 55.10 17.30 6.08
C PRO A 52 54.03 16.75 5.14
N MET A 53 52.89 17.45 5.05
CA MET A 53 51.79 17.07 4.18
C MET A 53 52.25 17.07 2.72
N PRO A 54 51.93 16.02 1.93
CA PRO A 54 52.23 16.00 0.51
C PRO A 54 51.43 17.11 -0.21
N ASN A 55 52.08 17.77 -1.17
CA ASN A 55 51.44 18.80 -1.99
C ASN A 55 50.22 18.22 -2.69
N LEU A 56 49.04 18.64 -2.23
CA LEU A 56 47.76 18.24 -2.80
C LEU A 56 47.69 18.80 -4.22
N ALA A 57 47.69 17.91 -5.20
CA ALA A 57 47.41 18.29 -6.58
C ALA A 57 46.08 19.06 -6.64
N PRO A 58 45.97 20.11 -7.49
CA PRO A 58 44.75 20.90 -7.65
C PRO A 58 43.51 20.01 -7.72
N LEU A 59 42.46 20.38 -6.96
CA LEU A 59 41.23 19.60 -6.80
C LEU A 59 40.58 19.21 -8.15
N GLN A 60 40.86 19.96 -9.21
CA GLN A 60 40.51 19.65 -10.59
C GLN A 60 41.23 18.41 -11.15
N LEU A 61 42.54 18.27 -10.96
CA LEU A 61 43.29 17.08 -11.40
C LEU A 61 42.84 15.82 -10.66
N HIS A 62 42.48 15.94 -9.38
CA HIS A 62 41.90 14.83 -8.63
C HIS A 62 40.51 14.44 -9.18
N ARG A 63 39.64 15.42 -9.47
CA ARG A 63 38.32 15.19 -10.07
C ARG A 63 38.42 14.58 -11.47
N GLU A 64 39.39 14.99 -12.28
CA GLU A 64 39.64 14.42 -13.61
C GLU A 64 40.16 12.98 -13.51
N LYS A 65 41.10 12.72 -12.61
CA LYS A 65 41.57 11.36 -12.33
C LYS A 65 40.45 10.46 -11.82
N TYR A 66 39.59 10.97 -10.94
CA TYR A 66 38.41 10.25 -10.46
C TYR A 66 37.41 9.97 -11.59
N ARG A 67 37.17 10.95 -12.46
CA ARG A 67 36.27 10.80 -13.62
C ARG A 67 36.82 9.78 -14.63
N GLN A 68 38.12 9.76 -14.86
CA GLN A 68 38.78 8.76 -15.72
C GLN A 68 38.72 7.35 -15.12
N VAL A 69 38.98 7.21 -13.81
CA VAL A 69 38.93 5.91 -13.11
C VAL A 69 37.50 5.34 -13.07
N HIS A 70 36.49 6.21 -12.98
CA HIS A 70 35.09 5.83 -12.89
C HIS A 70 34.29 5.96 -14.20
N ALA A 71 34.96 6.17 -15.34
CA ALA A 71 34.30 6.34 -16.63
C ALA A 71 33.47 5.11 -17.05
N ASN A 72 33.91 3.92 -16.65
CA ASN A 72 33.30 2.64 -17.04
C ASN A 72 32.49 1.99 -15.89
N LEU A 73 32.08 2.78 -14.90
CA LEU A 73 31.28 2.31 -13.76
C LEU A 73 29.85 2.88 -13.88
N ASP A 74 28.84 2.02 -13.73
CA ASP A 74 27.44 2.45 -13.69
C ASP A 74 27.21 3.36 -12.47
N THR A 75 26.62 4.54 -12.71
CA THR A 75 26.38 5.55 -11.68
C THR A 75 25.32 5.14 -10.67
N GLN A 76 24.42 4.20 -11.02
CA GLN A 76 23.35 3.75 -10.12
C GLN A 76 23.71 2.51 -9.32
N LEU A 77 24.46 1.58 -9.91
CA LEU A 77 24.78 0.27 -9.30
C LEU A 77 26.24 0.15 -8.83
N GLY A 78 27.14 1.02 -9.29
CA GLY A 78 28.56 0.96 -8.94
C GLY A 78 29.30 -0.24 -9.53
N GLU A 79 28.68 -0.96 -10.47
CA GLU A 79 29.27 -2.11 -11.17
C GLU A 79 30.03 -1.66 -12.43
N ARG A 80 31.08 -2.39 -12.81
CA ARG A 80 31.83 -2.11 -14.05
C ARG A 80 30.98 -2.50 -15.25
N GLN A 81 30.82 -1.60 -16.21
CA GLN A 81 30.17 -1.88 -17.49
C GLN A 81 31.04 -2.87 -18.28
N ASP A 82 30.72 -4.16 -18.17
CA ASP A 82 31.35 -5.22 -18.95
C ASP A 82 30.68 -5.29 -20.33
N TYR A 83 31.22 -4.56 -21.31
CA TYR A 83 30.71 -4.55 -22.69
C TYR A 83 30.77 -5.93 -23.36
N THR A 84 31.62 -6.83 -22.87
CA THR A 84 31.71 -8.24 -23.26
C THR A 84 30.40 -8.97 -23.01
N THR A 85 29.72 -8.74 -21.88
CA THR A 85 28.42 -9.36 -21.59
C THR A 85 27.31 -8.82 -22.50
N MET A 86 27.34 -7.53 -22.84
CA MET A 86 26.42 -6.95 -23.84
C MET A 86 26.68 -7.53 -25.25
N ILE A 87 27.94 -7.70 -25.65
CA ILE A 87 28.30 -8.32 -26.94
C ILE A 87 27.90 -9.81 -26.97
N HIS A 88 28.08 -10.54 -25.87
CA HIS A 88 27.59 -11.92 -25.74
C HIS A 88 26.05 -11.99 -25.74
N SER A 89 25.36 -10.98 -25.20
CA SER A 89 23.89 -10.90 -25.29
C SER A 89 23.39 -10.58 -26.71
N LEU A 90 24.18 -9.87 -27.52
CA LEU A 90 23.89 -9.63 -28.94
C LEU A 90 24.20 -10.87 -29.80
N GLY A 91 25.23 -11.66 -29.43
CA GLY A 91 25.58 -12.91 -30.10
C GLY A 91 24.70 -14.12 -29.74
N LEU A 92 23.94 -14.03 -28.65
CA LEU A 92 22.91 -15.01 -28.26
C LEU A 92 21.53 -14.73 -28.88
N LEU A 93 21.39 -13.69 -29.70
CA LEU A 93 20.30 -13.58 -30.66
C LEU A 93 20.56 -14.56 -31.80
N ASP A 94 20.55 -15.85 -31.50
CA ASP A 94 20.42 -16.89 -32.50
C ASP A 94 19.05 -16.69 -33.17
N PRO A 95 18.96 -16.43 -34.49
CA PRO A 95 17.68 -16.20 -35.18
C PRO A 95 16.72 -17.40 -35.11
N MET A 96 17.13 -18.51 -34.52
CA MET A 96 16.48 -19.82 -34.60
C MET A 96 15.73 -20.27 -33.34
N ASP A 97 15.87 -19.59 -32.20
CA ASP A 97 15.27 -20.04 -30.92
C ASP A 97 14.09 -19.18 -30.42
N SER A 98 13.53 -18.34 -31.28
CA SER A 98 12.23 -17.71 -31.04
C SER A 98 11.09 -18.66 -31.43
N TYR A 99 10.93 -19.77 -30.70
CA TYR A 99 9.67 -20.53 -30.70
C TYR A 99 8.63 -19.80 -29.82
N GLY A 100 8.33 -18.54 -30.14
CA GLY A 100 6.95 -18.09 -30.06
C GLY A 100 6.14 -18.84 -31.11
N PRO A 101 4.83 -19.09 -30.95
CA PRO A 101 4.05 -19.67 -32.03
C PRO A 101 4.30 -18.80 -33.26
N ALA A 102 4.87 -19.40 -34.30
CA ALA A 102 5.09 -18.74 -35.57
C ALA A 102 3.75 -18.11 -35.97
N ARG A 103 3.63 -16.80 -35.76
CA ARG A 103 2.64 -16.02 -36.47
C ARG A 103 3.20 -15.95 -37.87
N GLU A 104 3.03 -17.02 -38.62
CA GLU A 104 2.85 -16.92 -40.05
C GLU A 104 1.67 -15.97 -40.24
N SER A 105 1.96 -14.68 -40.26
CA SER A 105 1.11 -13.68 -40.85
C SER A 105 1.11 -13.97 -42.34
N GLY A 106 0.36 -15.00 -42.72
CA GLY A 106 -0.08 -15.15 -44.09
C GLY A 106 -0.93 -13.93 -44.40
N GLU A 107 -0.32 -12.90 -44.98
CA GLU A 107 -0.99 -11.70 -45.51
C GLU A 107 -2.04 -12.05 -46.57
N TYR A 108 -2.14 -13.33 -46.97
CA TYR A 108 -3.06 -13.88 -47.96
C TYR A 108 -3.86 -15.09 -47.48
N ARG A 109 -4.11 -15.26 -46.17
CA ARG A 109 -5.01 -16.32 -45.71
C ARG A 109 -6.45 -16.00 -46.11
N GLU A 110 -7.05 -16.84 -46.96
CA GLU A 110 -8.48 -16.72 -47.30
C GLU A 110 -9.36 -16.76 -46.04
N PRO A 111 -10.51 -16.04 -46.02
CA PRO A 111 -11.42 -16.07 -44.89
C PRO A 111 -11.84 -17.52 -44.55
N GLY A 112 -11.43 -18.01 -43.36
CA GLY A 112 -11.71 -19.37 -42.90
C GLY A 112 -13.18 -19.67 -42.57
N GLU A 113 -14.10 -18.82 -43.00
CA GLU A 113 -15.55 -18.98 -42.75
C GLU A 113 -16.10 -20.26 -43.39
N ASN A 114 -15.58 -20.64 -44.57
CA ASN A 114 -15.94 -21.88 -45.24
C ASN A 114 -15.58 -23.11 -44.41
N ASP A 115 -14.42 -23.11 -43.74
CA ASP A 115 -13.98 -24.22 -42.88
C ASP A 115 -14.84 -24.34 -41.63
N ILE A 116 -15.21 -23.21 -41.03
CA ILE A 116 -16.16 -23.15 -39.92
C ILE A 116 -17.55 -23.69 -40.34
N ALA A 117 -17.98 -23.35 -41.56
CA ALA A 117 -19.27 -23.76 -42.11
C ALA A 117 -19.32 -25.26 -42.46
N LYS A 118 -18.19 -25.89 -42.81
CA LYS A 118 -18.09 -27.35 -43.08
C LYS A 118 -18.49 -28.19 -41.87
N LEU A 119 -18.23 -27.72 -40.65
CA LEU A 119 -18.54 -28.47 -39.44
C LEU A 119 -20.06 -28.49 -39.16
N PRO A 120 -20.68 -29.68 -38.98
CA PRO A 120 -22.10 -29.80 -38.69
C PRO A 120 -22.52 -29.12 -37.39
N ARG A 121 -23.79 -28.68 -37.36
CA ARG A 121 -24.41 -28.00 -36.20
C ARG A 121 -24.29 -28.80 -34.89
N ARG A 122 -24.38 -30.14 -34.97
CA ARG A 122 -24.27 -31.03 -33.81
C ARG A 122 -22.86 -31.04 -33.20
N LEU A 123 -21.81 -30.96 -34.02
CA LEU A 123 -20.44 -30.91 -33.53
C LEU A 123 -20.13 -29.55 -32.89
N TRP A 124 -20.59 -28.45 -33.50
CA TRP A 124 -20.53 -27.13 -32.86
C TRP A 124 -21.27 -27.10 -31.51
N ALA A 125 -22.44 -27.74 -31.43
CA ALA A 125 -23.18 -27.88 -30.17
C ALA A 125 -22.39 -28.65 -29.10
N LEU A 126 -21.67 -29.70 -29.49
CA LEU A 126 -20.84 -30.51 -28.61
C LEU A 126 -19.60 -29.74 -28.14
N ILE A 127 -18.95 -28.98 -29.03
CA ILE A 127 -17.84 -28.07 -28.65
C ILE A 127 -18.35 -27.06 -27.60
N ALA A 128 -19.47 -26.40 -27.89
CA ALA A 128 -20.05 -25.42 -26.97
C ALA A 128 -20.56 -26.02 -25.64
N TRP A 129 -20.72 -27.34 -25.55
CA TRP A 129 -21.05 -28.03 -24.30
C TRP A 129 -19.86 -28.14 -23.35
N TYR A 130 -18.63 -28.20 -23.88
CA TYR A 130 -17.41 -28.19 -23.07
C TYR A 130 -16.98 -26.79 -22.63
N LEU A 131 -17.63 -25.75 -23.16
CA LEU A 131 -17.33 -24.35 -22.85
C LEU A 131 -18.18 -23.86 -21.66
N SER A 132 -17.68 -22.85 -20.96
CA SER A 132 -18.50 -22.13 -19.98
C SER A 132 -19.68 -21.42 -20.69
N PRO A 133 -20.79 -21.12 -19.99
CA PRO A 133 -21.91 -20.39 -20.59
C PRO A 133 -21.49 -19.05 -21.22
N ALA A 134 -20.52 -18.35 -20.61
CA ALA A 134 -19.95 -17.11 -21.13
C ALA A 134 -19.18 -17.34 -22.44
N ASP A 135 -18.31 -18.35 -22.47
CA ASP A 135 -17.49 -18.68 -23.64
C ASP A 135 -18.34 -19.18 -24.81
N ALA A 136 -19.34 -19.99 -24.54
CA ALA A 136 -20.27 -20.48 -25.56
C ALA A 136 -21.06 -19.32 -26.20
N ALA A 137 -21.48 -18.34 -25.40
CA ALA A 137 -22.13 -17.12 -25.89
C ALA A 137 -21.14 -16.24 -26.69
N CYS A 138 -19.90 -16.07 -26.22
CA CYS A 138 -18.85 -15.38 -26.97
C CYS A 138 -18.60 -16.04 -28.33
N LEU A 139 -18.47 -17.37 -28.37
CA LEU A 139 -18.29 -18.14 -29.60
C LEU A 139 -19.45 -17.89 -30.58
N ALA A 140 -20.68 -17.89 -30.07
CA ALA A 140 -21.87 -17.67 -30.87
C ALA A 140 -21.97 -16.26 -31.51
N ILE A 141 -21.37 -15.21 -30.92
CA ILE A 141 -21.41 -13.85 -31.47
C ILE A 141 -20.22 -13.48 -32.37
N THR A 142 -19.20 -14.32 -32.45
CA THR A 142 -17.97 -13.99 -33.20
C THR A 142 -18.21 -13.78 -34.69
N THR A 143 -19.07 -14.60 -35.31
CA THR A 143 -19.41 -14.53 -36.74
C THR A 143 -20.88 -14.85 -36.97
N THR A 144 -21.42 -14.35 -38.08
CA THR A 144 -22.81 -14.64 -38.47
C THR A 144 -23.03 -16.14 -38.74
N THR A 145 -22.03 -16.85 -39.28
CA THR A 145 -22.08 -18.30 -39.49
C THR A 145 -22.15 -19.06 -38.18
N LEU A 146 -21.29 -18.73 -37.20
CA LEU A 146 -21.36 -19.36 -35.87
C LEU A 146 -22.67 -19.05 -35.15
N TYR A 147 -23.18 -17.82 -35.27
CA TYR A 147 -24.50 -17.47 -34.72
C TYR A 147 -25.61 -18.34 -35.31
N ARG A 148 -25.63 -18.53 -36.64
CA ARG A 148 -26.60 -19.40 -37.32
C ARG A 148 -26.46 -20.87 -36.88
N ARG A 149 -25.23 -21.35 -36.68
CA ARG A 149 -24.95 -22.73 -36.24
C ARG A 149 -25.31 -22.95 -34.76
N LEU A 150 -24.91 -22.09 -33.85
CA LEU A 150 -25.10 -22.27 -32.41
C LEU A 150 -26.49 -21.79 -31.92
N GLY A 151 -27.04 -20.78 -32.57
CA GLY A 151 -28.35 -20.20 -32.26
C GLY A 151 -28.38 -19.39 -30.95
N PRO A 152 -29.58 -18.89 -30.57
CA PRO A 152 -29.71 -17.95 -29.45
C PRO A 152 -29.73 -18.60 -28.06
N ARG A 153 -29.77 -19.93 -27.98
CA ARG A 153 -29.96 -20.68 -26.72
C ARG A 153 -28.93 -20.34 -25.63
N TYR A 154 -27.71 -20.01 -26.02
CA TYR A 154 -26.64 -19.67 -25.09
C TYR A 154 -26.87 -18.31 -24.41
N PHE A 155 -27.48 -17.34 -25.13
CA PHE A 155 -27.87 -16.06 -24.53
C PHE A 155 -29.04 -16.21 -23.57
N LEU A 156 -30.04 -17.03 -23.94
CA LEU A 156 -31.16 -17.35 -23.05
C LEU A 156 -30.68 -18.07 -21.78
N SER A 157 -29.66 -18.92 -21.89
CA SER A 157 -29.05 -19.59 -20.74
C SER A 157 -28.34 -18.59 -19.81
N LEU A 158 -27.71 -17.53 -20.34
CA LEU A 158 -27.08 -16.48 -19.54
C LEU A 158 -28.09 -15.65 -18.72
N ASP A 159 -29.33 -15.55 -19.18
CA ASP A 159 -30.39 -14.83 -18.45
C ASP A 159 -30.91 -15.57 -17.21
N ALA A 160 -30.56 -16.85 -17.05
CA ALA A 160 -30.89 -17.61 -15.85
C ALA A 160 -30.19 -17.04 -14.60
N THR A 161 -30.88 -17.04 -13.46
CA THR A 161 -30.37 -16.48 -12.19
C THR A 161 -29.10 -17.15 -11.67
N GLN A 162 -28.87 -18.42 -12.04
CA GLN A 162 -27.65 -19.17 -11.69
C GLN A 162 -26.44 -18.74 -12.55
N ASN A 163 -26.70 -18.20 -13.75
CA ASN A 163 -25.67 -17.86 -14.73
C ASN A 163 -25.33 -16.37 -14.78
N LEU A 164 -25.84 -15.57 -13.84
CA LEU A 164 -25.52 -14.15 -13.72
C LEU A 164 -24.00 -13.83 -13.65
N PRO A 165 -23.13 -14.60 -12.95
CA PRO A 165 -21.69 -14.32 -12.99
C PRO A 165 -21.12 -14.52 -14.40
N TYR A 166 -21.51 -15.59 -15.11
CA TYR A 166 -21.12 -15.82 -16.50
C TYR A 166 -21.65 -14.74 -17.44
N LYS A 167 -22.86 -14.23 -17.18
CA LYS A 167 -23.41 -13.09 -17.93
C LYS A 167 -22.58 -11.83 -17.74
N ALA A 168 -22.14 -11.55 -16.52
CA ALA A 168 -21.26 -10.42 -16.22
C ALA A 168 -19.93 -10.53 -16.98
N GLU A 169 -19.33 -11.73 -16.97
CA GLU A 169 -18.09 -12.02 -17.69
C GLU A 169 -18.25 -11.87 -19.21
N PHE A 170 -19.31 -12.44 -19.78
CA PHE A 170 -19.64 -12.29 -21.20
C PHE A 170 -19.77 -10.82 -21.59
N LEU A 171 -20.51 -10.03 -20.80
CA LEU A 171 -20.68 -8.60 -21.05
C LEU A 171 -19.36 -7.84 -20.94
N ALA A 172 -18.54 -8.13 -19.93
CA ALA A 172 -17.23 -7.48 -19.77
C ALA A 172 -16.30 -7.66 -20.98
N ARG A 173 -16.43 -8.76 -21.74
CA ARG A 173 -15.65 -8.99 -22.98
C ARG A 173 -16.13 -8.13 -24.15
N LEU A 174 -17.38 -7.65 -24.14
CA LEU A 174 -17.92 -6.74 -25.16
C LEU A 174 -17.48 -5.29 -24.98
N ASP A 175 -16.79 -4.98 -23.90
CA ASP A 175 -16.57 -3.63 -23.42
C ASP A 175 -15.79 -2.74 -24.39
N GLN A 176 -14.86 -3.33 -25.15
CA GLN A 176 -14.07 -2.63 -26.18
C GLN A 176 -14.96 -2.09 -27.32
N SER A 177 -16.04 -2.78 -27.66
CA SER A 177 -16.92 -2.42 -28.77
C SER A 177 -17.92 -1.29 -28.42
N LEU A 178 -18.00 -0.88 -27.16
CA LEU A 178 -19.05 0.00 -26.63
C LEU A 178 -18.50 1.25 -25.91
N PRO A 179 -17.82 2.18 -26.60
CA PRO A 179 -17.19 3.35 -25.97
C PRO A 179 -18.16 4.28 -25.23
N HIS A 180 -19.37 4.44 -25.75
CA HIS A 180 -20.41 5.34 -25.23
C HIS A 180 -21.33 4.68 -24.19
N HIS A 181 -21.07 3.42 -23.85
CA HIS A 181 -21.85 2.69 -22.86
C HIS A 181 -20.97 2.20 -21.73
N LEU A 182 -21.58 1.95 -20.57
CA LEU A 182 -20.93 1.42 -19.39
C LEU A 182 -21.74 0.24 -18.85
N LEU A 183 -21.05 -0.84 -18.46
CA LEU A 183 -21.70 -2.02 -17.89
C LEU A 183 -22.23 -1.71 -16.49
N CYS A 184 -23.53 -1.90 -16.30
CA CYS A 184 -24.19 -1.78 -15.01
C CYS A 184 -24.29 -3.16 -14.36
N TYR A 185 -23.51 -3.40 -13.30
CA TYR A 185 -23.48 -4.69 -12.60
C TYR A 185 -24.83 -5.09 -11.97
N PRO A 186 -25.62 -4.17 -11.37
CA PRO A 186 -26.95 -4.52 -10.88
C PRO A 186 -27.96 -4.92 -11.96
N CYS A 187 -27.86 -4.33 -13.17
CA CYS A 187 -28.76 -4.64 -14.29
C CYS A 187 -28.23 -5.74 -15.22
N LEU A 188 -26.93 -6.02 -15.18
CA LEU A 188 -26.22 -6.86 -16.15
C LEU A 188 -26.55 -6.49 -17.59
N ARG A 189 -26.41 -5.20 -17.89
CA ARG A 189 -26.56 -4.63 -19.24
C ARG A 189 -25.75 -3.34 -19.37
N TYR A 190 -25.50 -2.96 -20.61
CA TYR A 190 -24.87 -1.69 -20.94
C TYR A 190 -25.88 -0.55 -20.90
N HIS A 191 -25.52 0.53 -20.21
CA HIS A 191 -26.27 1.79 -20.23
C HIS A 191 -25.46 2.87 -20.95
N ARG A 192 -26.14 3.72 -21.73
CA ARG A 192 -25.50 4.86 -22.39
C ARG A 192 -25.05 5.90 -21.35
N ARG A 193 -23.82 6.39 -21.49
CA ARG A 193 -23.27 7.44 -20.63
C ARG A 193 -24.02 8.75 -20.87
N THR A 194 -24.30 9.49 -19.80
CA THR A 194 -25.06 10.75 -19.87
C THR A 194 -24.18 12.00 -19.82
N GLN A 195 -22.97 11.88 -19.27
CA GLN A 195 -22.09 13.02 -18.99
C GLN A 195 -20.68 12.83 -19.59
N GLU A 196 -20.59 12.30 -20.81
CA GLU A 196 -19.31 12.02 -21.47
C GLU A 196 -18.37 13.24 -21.48
N GLY A 197 -17.17 13.09 -20.91
CA GLY A 197 -16.16 14.15 -20.82
C GLY A 197 -16.32 15.10 -19.62
N HIS A 198 -17.47 15.07 -18.95
CA HIS A 198 -17.76 15.87 -17.75
C HIS A 198 -17.94 15.00 -16.50
N GLU A 199 -17.68 13.69 -16.59
CA GLU A 199 -17.77 12.79 -15.45
C GLU A 199 -16.76 13.14 -14.37
N ARG A 200 -17.25 13.45 -13.16
CA ARG A 200 -16.38 13.79 -12.02
C ARG A 200 -16.87 13.12 -10.75
N LEU A 201 -15.96 12.51 -10.00
CA LEU A 201 -16.28 11.95 -8.69
C LEU A 201 -16.78 13.05 -7.74
N LYS A 202 -18.01 12.91 -7.25
CA LYS A 202 -18.68 13.82 -6.31
C LYS A 202 -18.54 13.31 -4.86
N PRO A 203 -18.81 14.16 -3.85
CA PRO A 203 -18.92 13.72 -2.46
C PRO A 203 -19.99 12.65 -2.27
N ALA A 204 -19.84 11.77 -1.28
CA ALA A 204 -20.69 10.58 -1.14
C ALA A 204 -22.18 10.85 -0.82
N HIS A 205 -22.52 12.05 -0.33
CA HIS A 205 -23.91 12.45 -0.12
C HIS A 205 -24.61 12.88 -1.42
N VAL A 206 -23.85 13.11 -2.50
CA VAL A 206 -24.39 13.50 -3.81
C VAL A 206 -24.46 12.27 -4.69
N VAL A 207 -25.67 11.88 -5.06
CA VAL A 207 -25.90 10.82 -6.04
C VAL A 207 -25.44 11.34 -7.40
N ASN A 208 -24.43 10.68 -7.98
CA ASN A 208 -23.81 11.11 -9.22
C ASN A 208 -23.80 9.96 -10.25
N PRO A 209 -24.96 9.66 -10.87
CA PRO A 209 -25.03 8.62 -11.88
C PRO A 209 -24.28 9.02 -13.13
N LEU A 210 -23.54 8.06 -13.69
CA LEU A 210 -22.92 8.19 -15.01
C LEU A 210 -23.88 7.83 -16.15
N TYR A 211 -25.03 7.25 -15.81
CA TYR A 211 -26.03 6.77 -16.75
C TYR A 211 -27.40 6.62 -16.08
N ASN A 212 -28.47 6.64 -16.88
CA ASN A 212 -29.84 6.47 -16.40
C ASN A 212 -30.14 5.00 -16.09
N CYS A 213 -30.29 4.65 -14.81
CA CYS A 213 -30.54 3.29 -14.35
C CYS A 213 -31.66 3.24 -13.30
N ALA A 214 -32.68 2.41 -13.55
CA ALA A 214 -33.78 2.17 -12.62
C ALA A 214 -33.30 1.55 -11.30
N ASN A 215 -32.24 0.74 -11.33
CA ASN A 215 -31.65 0.12 -10.14
C ASN A 215 -30.68 1.04 -9.39
N MET A 216 -30.53 2.31 -9.75
CA MET A 216 -29.59 3.21 -9.07
C MET A 216 -29.87 3.35 -7.56
N TYR A 217 -31.15 3.40 -7.19
CA TYR A 217 -31.59 3.52 -5.79
C TYR A 217 -31.99 2.17 -5.18
N ASN A 218 -31.74 1.06 -5.87
CA ASN A 218 -32.16 -0.25 -5.40
C ASN A 218 -31.26 -0.71 -4.24
N ALA A 219 -31.80 -0.72 -3.02
CA ALA A 219 -31.08 -1.14 -1.83
C ALA A 219 -30.76 -2.64 -1.79
N LEU A 220 -31.56 -3.47 -2.47
CA LEU A 220 -31.36 -4.93 -2.51
C LEU A 220 -30.23 -5.34 -3.48
N ARG A 221 -29.99 -4.52 -4.50
CA ARG A 221 -28.92 -4.71 -5.49
C ARG A 221 -28.19 -3.40 -5.73
N PRO A 222 -27.43 -2.92 -4.72
CA PRO A 222 -26.72 -1.66 -4.84
C PRO A 222 -25.61 -1.77 -5.88
N GLN A 223 -25.28 -0.63 -6.50
CA GLN A 223 -24.08 -0.53 -7.33
C GLN A 223 -22.83 -0.89 -6.49
N PRO A 224 -21.91 -1.71 -7.03
CA PRO A 224 -20.66 -2.00 -6.36
C PRO A 224 -19.89 -0.72 -6.05
N ARG A 225 -19.40 -0.61 -4.81
CA ARG A 225 -18.71 0.56 -4.31
C ARG A 225 -17.66 0.15 -3.29
N HIS A 226 -16.52 0.81 -3.33
CA HIS A 226 -15.46 0.64 -2.35
C HIS A 226 -15.46 1.82 -1.37
N ARG A 227 -15.32 1.57 -0.06
CA ARG A 227 -15.18 2.63 0.93
C ARG A 227 -13.77 3.22 0.80
N ILE A 228 -13.63 4.52 0.51
CA ILE A 228 -12.31 5.17 0.52
C ILE A 228 -11.93 5.52 1.97
N THR A 229 -12.83 6.18 2.69
CA THR A 229 -12.69 6.56 4.12
C THR A 229 -14.08 6.52 4.76
N HIS A 230 -14.17 6.80 6.07
CA HIS A 230 -15.48 7.00 6.68
C HIS A 230 -16.29 8.05 5.90
N GLY A 231 -17.55 7.71 5.61
CA GLY A 231 -18.48 8.58 4.89
C GLY A 231 -18.09 8.94 3.45
N ARG A 232 -17.12 8.25 2.84
CA ARG A 232 -16.75 8.46 1.43
C ARG A 232 -16.54 7.14 0.68
N VAL A 233 -17.20 7.01 -0.47
CA VAL A 233 -17.16 5.81 -1.31
C VAL A 233 -16.68 6.12 -2.73
N LEU A 234 -16.06 5.13 -3.35
CA LEU A 234 -15.66 5.06 -4.76
C LEU A 234 -16.62 4.10 -5.47
N PRO A 235 -17.55 4.60 -6.30
CA PRO A 235 -18.37 3.73 -7.14
C PRO A 235 -17.50 2.98 -8.15
N PHE A 236 -17.76 1.68 -8.34
CA PHE A 236 -17.00 0.86 -9.30
C PHE A 236 -17.12 1.37 -10.73
N SER A 237 -18.22 2.04 -11.07
CA SER A 237 -18.42 2.66 -12.37
C SER A 237 -17.34 3.71 -12.72
N PHE A 238 -16.77 4.41 -11.73
CA PHE A 238 -15.63 5.30 -11.95
C PHE A 238 -14.31 4.54 -12.17
N VAL A 239 -14.14 3.40 -11.50
CA VAL A 239 -13.00 2.50 -11.73
C VAL A 239 -13.05 1.96 -13.16
N GLN A 240 -14.22 1.53 -13.61
CA GLN A 240 -14.43 1.13 -15.01
C GLN A 240 -14.06 2.26 -15.97
N LEU A 241 -14.54 3.49 -15.78
CA LEU A 241 -14.19 4.61 -16.68
C LEU A 241 -12.68 4.83 -16.80
N VAL A 242 -11.96 4.85 -15.67
CA VAL A 242 -10.51 5.09 -15.68
C VAL A 242 -9.76 3.93 -16.33
N MET A 243 -10.10 2.69 -15.98
CA MET A 243 -9.41 1.52 -16.51
C MET A 243 -9.70 1.29 -17.98
N ARG A 244 -10.91 1.62 -18.44
CA ARG A 244 -11.25 1.61 -19.86
C ARG A 244 -10.54 2.71 -20.63
N ALA A 245 -10.43 3.91 -20.06
CA ALA A 245 -9.67 5.01 -20.67
C ALA A 245 -8.19 4.65 -20.84
N HIS A 246 -7.61 3.92 -19.87
CA HIS A 246 -6.26 3.40 -19.96
C HIS A 246 -6.11 2.27 -21.00
N ARG A 247 -7.06 1.33 -21.05
CA ARG A 247 -7.01 0.17 -21.98
C ARG A 247 -7.29 0.53 -23.44
N PHE A 248 -8.29 1.37 -23.68
CA PHE A 248 -8.85 1.60 -25.02
C PHE A 248 -8.72 3.06 -25.50
N GLY A 249 -8.20 3.94 -24.65
CA GLY A 249 -7.98 5.35 -24.96
C GLY A 249 -9.06 6.29 -24.37
N PRO A 250 -8.84 7.61 -24.46
CA PRO A 250 -9.57 8.62 -23.69
C PRO A 250 -11.07 8.69 -23.97
N ARG A 251 -11.53 8.22 -25.14
CA ARG A 251 -12.97 8.19 -25.49
C ARG A 251 -13.79 7.30 -24.54
N TYR A 252 -13.16 6.29 -23.93
CA TYR A 252 -13.84 5.28 -23.12
C TYR A 252 -14.07 5.70 -21.66
N GLY A 253 -13.54 6.85 -21.23
CA GLY A 253 -13.75 7.32 -19.86
C GLY A 253 -12.99 8.60 -19.51
N ILE A 254 -12.41 8.62 -18.31
CA ILE A 254 -11.74 9.79 -17.74
C ILE A 254 -10.29 9.48 -17.40
N PRO A 255 -9.38 10.48 -17.39
CA PRO A 255 -8.00 10.26 -16.98
C PRO A 255 -7.90 9.92 -15.49
N VAL A 256 -6.87 9.15 -15.10
CA VAL A 256 -6.67 8.70 -13.71
C VAL A 256 -6.50 9.85 -12.72
N GLN A 257 -5.90 10.96 -13.17
CA GLN A 257 -5.64 12.15 -12.36
C GLN A 257 -6.95 12.79 -11.88
N ASP A 258 -8.04 12.67 -12.64
CA ASP A 258 -9.34 13.27 -12.33
C ASP A 258 -10.08 12.56 -11.18
N MET A 259 -9.57 11.43 -10.69
CA MET A 259 -10.10 10.76 -9.50
C MET A 259 -9.55 11.34 -8.19
N GLY A 260 -8.39 12.00 -8.22
CA GLY A 260 -7.73 12.53 -7.02
C GLY A 260 -8.56 13.62 -6.35
N ARG A 261 -8.73 13.55 -5.01
CA ARG A 261 -9.55 14.51 -4.26
C ARG A 261 -8.90 14.85 -2.93
N ARG A 262 -9.18 16.06 -2.44
CA ARG A 262 -8.91 16.49 -1.06
C ARG A 262 -10.22 16.82 -0.39
N TRP A 263 -10.36 16.48 0.89
CA TRP A 263 -11.55 16.80 1.68
C TRP A 263 -11.24 16.79 3.16
N GLN A 264 -12.13 17.42 3.94
CA GLN A 264 -12.09 17.39 5.39
C GLN A 264 -13.43 16.89 5.91
N ARG A 265 -13.41 16.11 6.99
CA ARG A 265 -14.60 15.57 7.65
C ARG A 265 -14.25 15.13 9.06
N ASP A 266 -15.12 15.45 10.03
CA ASP A 266 -15.02 14.99 11.43
C ASP A 266 -13.64 15.27 12.08
N GLY A 267 -13.05 16.43 11.77
CA GLY A 267 -11.72 16.83 12.26
C GLY A 267 -10.54 16.20 11.53
N TRP A 268 -10.79 15.26 10.60
CA TRP A 268 -9.78 14.65 9.76
C TRP A 268 -9.66 15.36 8.41
N SER A 269 -8.44 15.46 7.90
CA SER A 269 -8.15 15.87 6.53
C SER A 269 -7.67 14.67 5.72
N PHE A 270 -8.16 14.55 4.50
CA PHE A 270 -7.90 13.40 3.63
C PHE A 270 -7.46 13.86 2.24
N THR A 271 -6.53 13.11 1.65
CA THR A 271 -6.09 13.28 0.26
C THR A 271 -6.01 11.93 -0.42
N SER A 272 -6.75 11.75 -1.52
CA SER A 272 -6.66 10.59 -2.39
C SER A 272 -5.85 10.89 -3.66
N ARG A 273 -5.05 9.92 -4.08
CA ARG A 273 -4.35 9.87 -5.37
C ARG A 273 -4.49 8.49 -5.97
N PHE A 274 -4.40 8.42 -7.29
CA PHE A 274 -4.54 7.18 -8.05
C PHE A 274 -3.43 7.08 -9.08
N HIS A 275 -3.06 5.84 -9.40
CA HIS A 275 -2.02 5.52 -10.37
C HIS A 275 -2.34 4.17 -11.01
N ILE A 276 -1.96 4.00 -12.28
CA ILE A 276 -2.12 2.73 -12.98
C ILE A 276 -0.72 2.18 -13.23
N HIS A 277 -0.48 0.96 -12.77
CA HIS A 277 0.77 0.24 -12.98
C HIS A 277 0.44 -1.15 -13.51
N GLU A 278 1.03 -1.55 -14.64
CA GLU A 278 0.81 -2.87 -15.27
C GLU A 278 -0.68 -3.24 -15.42
N GLY A 279 -1.52 -2.27 -15.79
CA GLY A 279 -2.95 -2.51 -15.99
C GLY A 279 -3.77 -2.68 -14.70
N ARG A 280 -3.20 -2.34 -13.54
CA ARG A 280 -3.87 -2.37 -12.23
C ARG A 280 -4.03 -0.98 -11.65
N LEU A 281 -5.19 -0.68 -11.09
CA LEU A 281 -5.50 0.60 -10.47
C LEU A 281 -5.08 0.63 -9.00
N MET A 282 -4.03 1.38 -8.70
CA MET A 282 -3.57 1.60 -7.34
C MET A 282 -4.14 2.90 -6.79
N MET A 283 -4.49 2.89 -5.52
CA MET A 283 -5.03 4.03 -4.78
C MET A 283 -4.18 4.31 -3.54
N ARG A 284 -3.84 5.58 -3.34
CA ARG A 284 -3.20 6.10 -2.13
C ARG A 284 -4.15 7.05 -1.42
N VAL A 285 -4.34 6.87 -0.12
CA VAL A 285 -5.12 7.77 0.74
C VAL A 285 -4.28 8.18 1.93
N THR A 286 -3.97 9.47 2.05
CA THR A 286 -3.34 10.04 3.23
C THR A 286 -4.42 10.65 4.10
N SER A 287 -4.54 10.15 5.33
CA SER A 287 -5.48 10.63 6.34
C SER A 287 -4.69 11.27 7.47
N GLN A 288 -5.05 12.48 7.87
CA GLN A 288 -4.36 13.19 8.95
C GLN A 288 -5.34 13.85 9.92
N THR A 289 -4.96 13.88 11.19
CA THR A 289 -5.65 14.66 12.22
C THR A 289 -4.65 15.14 13.26
N PHE A 290 -4.93 16.27 13.90
CA PHE A 290 -4.12 16.76 15.01
C PHE A 290 -4.39 15.92 16.26
N ALA A 291 -3.33 15.56 16.96
CA ALA A 291 -3.42 14.77 18.18
C ALA A 291 -2.72 15.52 19.32
N GLN A 292 -3.41 15.59 20.46
CA GLN A 292 -2.78 16.08 21.67
C GLN A 292 -1.89 15.00 22.30
N PRO A 293 -0.82 15.40 23.01
CA PRO A 293 -0.05 14.48 23.82
C PRO A 293 -0.88 13.94 24.99
N ASP A 294 -0.52 12.74 25.45
CA ASP A 294 -1.10 12.07 26.62
C ASP A 294 -2.63 11.90 26.59
N LEU A 295 -3.19 11.64 25.40
CA LEU A 295 -4.61 11.35 25.27
C LEU A 295 -4.98 10.10 26.08
N PRO A 296 -6.00 10.16 26.96
CA PRO A 296 -6.49 8.98 27.64
C PRO A 296 -7.08 7.99 26.63
N PRO A 297 -7.20 6.69 26.97
CA PRO A 297 -7.69 5.67 26.03
C PRO A 297 -9.05 5.99 25.40
N SER A 298 -9.95 6.62 26.16
CA SER A 298 -11.25 7.10 25.65
C SER A 298 -11.10 8.17 24.57
N SER A 299 -10.24 9.16 24.77
CA SER A 299 -9.99 10.21 23.77
C SER A 299 -9.25 9.68 22.55
N GLN A 300 -8.35 8.70 22.71
CA GLN A 300 -7.72 8.02 21.57
C GLN A 300 -8.77 7.30 20.72
N ARG A 301 -9.77 6.66 21.35
CA ARG A 301 -10.89 6.03 20.64
C ARG A 301 -11.70 7.06 19.86
N MET A 302 -12.09 8.16 20.50
CA MET A 302 -12.85 9.24 19.87
C MET A 302 -12.11 9.89 18.70
N LEU A 303 -10.77 9.90 18.74
CA LEU A 303 -9.95 10.43 17.64
C LEU A 303 -9.90 9.47 16.45
N LEU A 304 -9.76 8.17 16.70
CA LEU A 304 -9.46 7.17 15.67
C LEU A 304 -10.71 6.57 15.02
N PHE A 305 -11.82 6.46 15.76
CA PHE A 305 -13.04 5.77 15.32
C PHE A 305 -14.18 6.75 15.02
N SER A 306 -14.89 6.44 13.95
CA SER A 306 -16.20 7.03 13.66
C SER A 306 -17.18 6.76 14.79
N ARG A 307 -17.97 7.77 15.13
CA ARG A 307 -19.02 7.69 16.14
C ARG A 307 -20.25 6.93 15.67
N ASP A 308 -20.45 6.83 14.35
CA ASP A 308 -21.65 6.25 13.77
C ASP A 308 -21.54 4.73 13.60
N ASP A 309 -20.41 4.28 13.05
CA ASP A 309 -20.21 2.89 12.63
C ASP A 309 -18.99 2.22 13.27
N TYR A 310 -18.32 2.88 14.23
CA TYR A 310 -17.10 2.43 14.91
C TYR A 310 -15.98 2.00 13.95
N TRP A 311 -16.04 2.47 12.70
CA TRP A 311 -15.04 2.22 11.69
C TRP A 311 -13.91 3.23 11.84
N PRO A 312 -12.62 2.85 11.74
CA PRO A 312 -11.52 3.79 11.77
C PRO A 312 -11.63 4.81 10.64
N TYR A 313 -11.45 6.10 10.94
CA TYR A 313 -11.63 7.18 9.95
C TYR A 313 -10.74 7.02 8.70
N PHE A 314 -9.55 6.43 8.85
CA PHE A 314 -8.51 6.32 7.83
C PHE A 314 -8.45 4.97 7.09
N SER A 315 -9.16 3.94 7.57
CA SER A 315 -9.08 2.59 7.01
C SER A 315 -10.40 2.16 6.37
N ALA A 316 -10.31 1.24 5.40
CA ALA A 316 -11.47 0.71 4.69
C ALA A 316 -11.33 -0.76 4.25
N CYS A 317 -10.19 -1.42 4.52
CA CYS A 317 -10.08 -2.87 4.31
C CYS A 317 -11.00 -3.58 5.31
N ALA A 318 -11.77 -4.58 4.85
CA ALA A 318 -12.70 -5.34 5.69
C ALA A 318 -12.02 -6.00 6.91
N HIS A 319 -10.75 -6.38 6.79
CA HIS A 319 -9.98 -7.12 7.80
C HIS A 319 -9.27 -6.24 8.84
N TRP A 320 -9.59 -4.94 8.92
CA TRP A 320 -8.87 -4.01 9.80
C TRP A 320 -8.98 -4.35 11.30
N ARG A 321 -10.05 -5.05 11.68
CA ARG A 321 -10.32 -5.49 13.06
C ARG A 321 -9.42 -6.64 13.49
N ASP A 322 -8.97 -7.42 12.52
CA ASP A 322 -8.11 -8.57 12.76
C ASP A 322 -6.65 -8.13 12.72
N GLY A 323 -6.06 -7.94 13.91
CA GLY A 323 -4.63 -7.71 14.07
C GLY A 323 -4.27 -6.40 14.77
N GLU A 324 -3.14 -5.82 14.36
CA GLU A 324 -2.38 -4.83 15.13
C GLU A 324 -2.51 -3.40 14.60
N LEU A 325 -3.42 -3.12 13.65
CA LEU A 325 -3.59 -1.78 13.09
C LEU A 325 -3.88 -0.73 14.17
N MET A 326 -4.93 -0.97 14.96
CA MET A 326 -5.38 -0.04 15.99
C MET A 326 -4.41 0.04 17.16
N PRO A 327 -3.87 -1.07 17.70
CA PRO A 327 -2.78 -1.03 18.67
C PRO A 327 -1.57 -0.21 18.19
N ALA A 328 -1.17 -0.34 16.92
CA ALA A 328 -0.06 0.43 16.36
C ALA A 328 -0.38 1.93 16.28
N CYS A 329 -1.60 2.32 15.90
CA CYS A 329 -2.02 3.72 15.92
C CYS A 329 -2.04 4.29 17.34
N LYS A 330 -2.60 3.55 18.32
CA LYS A 330 -2.61 3.95 19.74
C LYS A 330 -1.18 4.08 20.29
N CYS A 331 -0.29 3.16 19.94
CA CYS A 331 1.13 3.24 20.27
C CYS A 331 1.81 4.47 19.67
N ALA A 332 1.53 4.80 18.39
CA ALA A 332 2.05 6.00 17.74
C ALA A 332 1.60 7.29 18.45
N LEU A 333 0.33 7.37 18.87
CA LEU A 333 -0.17 8.50 19.67
C LEU A 333 0.55 8.62 21.03
N GLY A 334 0.92 7.49 21.64
CA GLY A 334 1.70 7.46 22.88
C GLY A 334 3.13 7.99 22.76
N HIS A 335 3.66 8.10 21.53
CA HIS A 335 4.98 8.68 21.27
C HIS A 335 4.97 10.21 21.13
N ILE A 336 3.80 10.85 21.07
CA ILE A 336 3.71 12.31 20.98
C ILE A 336 4.34 12.95 22.24
N PRO A 337 5.33 13.85 22.09
CA PRO A 337 6.01 14.46 23.22
C PRO A 337 5.05 15.19 24.17
N LYS A 338 5.08 14.83 25.45
CA LYS A 338 4.23 15.44 26.47
C LYS A 338 4.75 16.85 26.84
N PRO A 339 3.91 17.90 26.84
CA PRO A 339 4.27 19.21 27.35
C PRO A 339 4.58 19.06 28.83
N ARG A 340 5.68 19.65 29.28
CA ARG A 340 6.08 19.59 30.68
C ARG A 340 5.17 20.49 31.51
N ALA A 341 4.80 20.03 32.70
CA ALA A 341 4.25 20.92 33.71
C ALA A 341 5.37 21.90 34.13
N THR A 342 5.26 23.15 33.70
CA THR A 342 6.20 24.23 34.06
C THR A 342 5.88 24.86 35.42
N ALA A 343 4.75 24.49 36.03
CA ALA A 343 4.29 25.00 37.32
C ALA A 343 4.84 24.17 38.50
N GLY A 344 5.23 24.87 39.58
CA GLY A 344 5.56 24.27 40.87
C GLY A 344 6.84 23.41 40.90
N LEU A 345 6.87 22.46 41.86
CA LEU A 345 8.01 21.58 42.14
C LEU A 345 8.39 20.67 40.96
N GLN A 346 7.40 20.20 40.19
CA GLN A 346 7.64 19.41 38.97
C GLN A 346 8.43 20.19 37.91
N GLY A 347 8.17 21.49 37.75
CA GLY A 347 8.91 22.34 36.81
C GLY A 347 10.40 22.47 37.16
N LEU A 348 10.74 22.50 38.46
CA LEU A 348 12.12 22.52 38.95
C LEU A 348 12.81 21.17 38.71
N GLU A 349 12.15 20.05 39.02
CA GLU A 349 12.70 18.71 38.77
C GLU A 349 13.00 18.48 37.28
N HIS A 350 12.09 18.92 36.40
CA HIS A 350 12.26 18.83 34.96
C HIS A 350 13.46 19.65 34.46
N LYS A 351 13.66 20.86 34.98
CA LYS A 351 14.82 21.70 34.66
C LYS A 351 16.14 21.08 35.13
N VAL A 352 16.15 20.47 36.32
CA VAL A 352 17.34 19.77 36.85
C VAL A 352 17.68 18.53 36.00
N LYS A 353 16.67 17.72 35.65
CA LYS A 353 16.85 16.53 34.80
C LYS A 353 17.39 16.90 33.41
N ASP A 354 16.97 18.01 32.83
CA ASP A 354 17.44 18.49 31.53
C ASP A 354 18.88 18.99 31.58
N ARG A 355 19.22 19.74 32.63
CA ARG A 355 20.60 20.20 32.87
C ARG A 355 21.56 19.03 33.06
N TRP A 356 21.08 17.94 33.65
CA TRP A 356 21.85 16.70 33.82
C TRP A 356 21.97 15.86 32.55
N LYS A 357 20.95 15.84 31.69
CA LYS A 357 20.96 15.11 30.42
C LYS A 357 21.52 15.91 29.24
N GLY A 358 21.84 17.20 29.43
CA GLY A 358 22.35 18.08 28.38
C GLY A 358 21.37 18.29 27.22
N GLN A 359 20.07 18.03 27.42
CA GLN A 359 19.03 18.19 26.39
C GLN A 359 17.97 19.18 26.88
N GLY A 360 17.70 20.20 26.08
CA GLY A 360 16.56 21.09 26.29
C GLY A 360 15.26 20.43 25.84
N PHE A 361 14.17 20.65 26.56
CA PHE A 361 12.84 20.24 26.13
C PHE A 361 12.36 21.10 24.97
N ASP A 362 12.16 20.48 23.79
CA ASP A 362 11.55 21.12 22.64
C ASP A 362 10.15 20.52 22.38
N PRO A 363 9.06 21.29 22.56
CA PRO A 363 7.70 20.83 22.23
C PRO A 363 7.50 20.57 20.72
N ASN A 364 8.37 21.13 19.87
CA ASN A 364 8.39 20.91 18.42
C ASN A 364 9.37 19.80 18.01
N ALA A 365 9.90 19.01 18.96
CA ALA A 365 10.76 17.89 18.66
C ALA A 365 10.09 16.90 17.69
N LEU A 366 10.87 16.37 16.74
CA LEU A 366 10.41 15.33 15.83
C LEU A 366 10.09 14.06 16.62
N THR A 367 8.88 13.55 16.42
CA THR A 367 8.42 12.34 17.10
C THR A 367 9.12 11.11 16.52
N THR A 368 9.82 10.34 17.37
CA THR A 368 10.42 9.06 16.97
C THR A 368 9.53 7.88 17.34
N LEU A 369 9.04 7.15 16.34
CA LEU A 369 8.24 5.94 16.53
C LEU A 369 9.11 4.72 16.91
N CYS A 370 8.57 3.81 17.73
CA CYS A 370 9.26 2.58 18.13
C CYS A 370 9.18 1.47 17.06
N GLY A 371 9.89 0.35 17.29
CA GLY A 371 9.90 -0.80 16.40
C GLY A 371 8.54 -1.49 16.19
N PHE A 372 7.51 -1.16 16.97
CA PHE A 372 6.16 -1.72 16.84
C PHE A 372 5.24 -0.88 15.93
N CYS A 373 5.29 0.44 16.03
CA CYS A 373 4.41 1.35 15.28
C CYS A 373 5.07 2.01 14.07
N ARG A 374 6.40 1.98 13.98
CA ARG A 374 7.17 2.49 12.83
C ARG A 374 7.05 1.63 11.56
N PRO A 375 7.06 0.27 11.61
CA PRO A 375 7.02 -0.53 10.38
C PRO A 375 5.72 -0.37 9.60
N MET A 376 5.80 -0.51 8.28
CA MET A 376 4.62 -0.55 7.42
C MET A 376 3.87 -1.87 7.64
N ARG A 377 2.53 -1.83 7.67
CA ARG A 377 1.70 -3.01 7.92
C ARG A 377 0.88 -3.39 6.69
N ARG A 378 0.97 -4.64 6.27
CA ARG A 378 0.19 -5.20 5.15
C ARG A 378 -0.88 -6.14 5.67
N CYS A 379 -2.12 -5.96 5.23
CA CYS A 379 -3.17 -6.93 5.50
C CYS A 379 -2.86 -8.25 4.76
N PRO A 380 -2.89 -9.42 5.42
CA PRO A 380 -2.64 -10.70 4.74
C PRO A 380 -3.75 -11.09 3.76
N GLU A 381 -4.97 -10.56 3.94
CA GLU A 381 -6.21 -11.02 3.28
C GLU A 381 -6.77 -10.01 2.26
N CYS A 382 -6.20 -8.82 2.15
CA CYS A 382 -6.60 -7.83 1.16
C CYS A 382 -5.36 -7.12 0.62
N PRO A 383 -5.38 -6.58 -0.62
CA PRO A 383 -4.27 -5.82 -1.18
C PRO A 383 -4.20 -4.42 -0.55
N THR A 384 -3.89 -4.32 0.73
CA THR A 384 -3.81 -3.03 1.44
C THR A 384 -2.61 -2.96 2.38
N GLU A 385 -1.91 -1.83 2.31
CA GLU A 385 -0.76 -1.48 3.14
C GLU A 385 -0.99 -0.16 3.89
N TYR A 386 -0.48 -0.07 5.11
CA TYR A 386 -0.63 1.08 6.01
C TYR A 386 0.73 1.54 6.54
N LEU A 387 0.99 2.84 6.43
CA LEU A 387 2.10 3.53 7.08
C LEU A 387 1.54 4.52 8.10
N ILE A 388 2.03 4.42 9.33
CA ILE A 388 1.68 5.33 10.43
C ILE A 388 2.87 6.24 10.69
N GLU A 389 2.60 7.55 10.70
CA GLU A 389 3.59 8.58 10.99
C GLU A 389 3.01 9.58 11.98
N VAL A 390 3.89 10.23 12.74
CA VAL A 390 3.55 11.41 13.53
C VAL A 390 4.42 12.54 13.02
N ARG A 391 3.77 13.58 12.48
CA ARG A 391 4.44 14.71 11.84
C ARG A 391 4.06 16.01 12.51
N LEU A 392 5.00 16.95 12.57
CA LEU A 392 4.71 18.31 12.97
C LEU A 392 4.14 19.08 11.77
N THR A 393 2.90 19.56 11.90
CA THR A 393 2.16 20.22 10.81
C THR A 393 1.66 21.58 11.29
N GLU A 394 1.69 22.57 10.40
CA GLU A 394 1.14 23.90 10.67
C GLU A 394 -0.38 23.84 10.86
N ASP A 395 -0.88 24.35 11.99
CA ASP A 395 -2.31 24.51 12.25
C ASP A 395 -2.79 25.86 11.70
N ARG A 396 -3.41 25.82 10.52
CA ARG A 396 -3.96 27.00 9.85
C ARG A 396 -5.34 27.42 10.36
N GLY A 397 -5.97 26.62 11.22
CA GLY A 397 -7.31 26.87 11.74
C GLY A 397 -7.33 27.44 13.17
N GLY A 398 -6.18 27.48 13.86
CA GLY A 398 -6.09 27.93 15.24
C GLY A 398 -6.07 29.45 15.41
N SER A 399 -6.44 29.93 16.61
CA SER A 399 -6.44 31.34 17.01
C SER A 399 -5.05 31.99 17.03
N SER A 400 -3.97 31.22 16.84
CA SER A 400 -2.59 31.71 16.71
C SER A 400 -2.05 31.31 15.33
N PRO A 401 -1.91 32.24 14.38
CA PRO A 401 -1.34 31.95 13.07
C PRO A 401 0.12 31.47 13.22
N GLY A 402 0.44 30.31 12.64
CA GLY A 402 1.80 29.73 12.63
C GLY A 402 2.11 28.72 13.74
N ALA A 403 1.12 28.28 14.54
CA ALA A 403 1.34 27.25 15.54
C ALA A 403 1.52 25.87 14.89
N PHE A 404 2.68 25.24 15.10
CA PHE A 404 2.93 23.86 14.70
C PHE A 404 2.35 22.89 15.73
N ARG A 405 1.63 21.87 15.26
CA ARG A 405 1.02 20.84 16.10
C ARG A 405 1.36 19.46 15.57
N GLN A 406 1.48 18.51 16.49
CA GLN A 406 1.70 17.12 16.14
C GLN A 406 0.41 16.54 15.54
N ALA A 407 0.54 15.92 14.38
CA ALA A 407 -0.54 15.26 13.66
C ALA A 407 -0.18 13.80 13.42
N ILE A 408 -1.11 12.90 13.71
CA ILE A 408 -1.01 11.52 13.25
C ILE A 408 -1.40 11.50 11.77
N VAL A 409 -0.55 10.89 10.96
CA VAL A 409 -0.75 10.70 9.53
C VAL A 409 -0.75 9.21 9.25
N VAL A 410 -1.87 8.71 8.74
CA VAL A 410 -1.99 7.32 8.28
C VAL A 410 -2.12 7.34 6.77
N THR A 411 -1.11 6.81 6.09
CA THR A 411 -1.14 6.62 4.64
C THR A 411 -1.50 5.18 4.34
N ARG A 412 -2.53 4.99 3.52
CA ARG A 412 -2.99 3.70 3.04
C ARG A 412 -2.75 3.59 1.55
N TRP A 413 -2.20 2.47 1.10
CA TRP A 413 -2.16 2.08 -0.31
C TRP A 413 -3.02 0.84 -0.52
N SER A 414 -3.72 0.80 -1.63
CA SER A 414 -4.60 -0.30 -2.01
C SER A 414 -4.48 -0.59 -3.50
N ASP A 415 -4.42 -1.87 -3.89
CA ASP A 415 -4.67 -2.28 -5.28
C ASP A 415 -6.18 -2.54 -5.45
N LEU A 416 -6.81 -1.87 -6.41
CA LEU A 416 -8.22 -2.01 -6.75
C LEU A 416 -8.45 -3.00 -7.91
N GLY A 417 -7.38 -3.58 -8.46
CA GLY A 417 -7.44 -4.54 -9.55
C GLY A 417 -7.48 -3.90 -10.93
N ASP A 418 -7.85 -4.67 -11.94
CA ASP A 418 -7.91 -4.23 -13.34
C ASP A 418 -9.20 -3.43 -13.68
N GLY A 419 -10.16 -3.37 -12.75
CA GLY A 419 -11.42 -2.68 -12.93
C GLY A 419 -12.35 -3.30 -13.97
N VAL A 420 -12.19 -4.60 -14.29
CA VAL A 420 -13.11 -5.32 -15.17
C VAL A 420 -14.36 -5.68 -14.40
N SER A 421 -14.24 -6.38 -13.28
CA SER A 421 -15.34 -6.92 -12.46
C SER A 421 -15.21 -6.59 -10.97
N PRO A 422 -16.33 -6.30 -10.27
CA PRO A 422 -16.32 -6.14 -8.83
C PRO A 422 -16.06 -7.47 -8.09
N GLN A 423 -16.07 -8.60 -8.81
CA GLN A 423 -15.76 -9.92 -8.23
C GLN A 423 -14.31 -10.34 -8.44
N ASP A 424 -13.50 -9.49 -9.07
CA ASP A 424 -12.07 -9.71 -9.20
C ASP A 424 -11.42 -9.81 -7.82
N LEU A 425 -10.29 -10.52 -7.76
CA LEU A 425 -9.62 -10.89 -6.52
C LEU A 425 -9.35 -9.68 -5.63
N GLU A 426 -8.75 -8.63 -6.19
CA GLU A 426 -8.32 -7.44 -5.45
C GLU A 426 -9.51 -6.63 -4.92
N TRP A 427 -10.47 -6.30 -5.79
CA TRP A 427 -11.66 -5.54 -5.42
C TRP A 427 -12.58 -6.33 -4.49
N GLY A 428 -12.75 -7.62 -4.74
CA GLY A 428 -13.54 -8.50 -3.90
C GLY A 428 -12.97 -8.61 -2.49
N ALA A 429 -11.66 -8.86 -2.38
CA ALA A 429 -10.98 -9.04 -1.10
C ALA A 429 -10.97 -7.76 -0.25
N ILE A 430 -10.68 -6.58 -0.84
CA ILE A 430 -10.66 -5.34 -0.07
C ILE A 430 -12.04 -4.95 0.49
N ASN A 431 -13.11 -5.37 -0.19
CA ASN A 431 -14.49 -5.13 0.22
C ASN A 431 -15.09 -6.28 1.05
N GLY A 432 -14.33 -7.33 1.37
CA GLY A 432 -14.80 -8.48 2.16
C GLY A 432 -15.83 -9.35 1.44
N ILE A 433 -15.84 -9.32 0.10
CA ILE A 433 -16.68 -10.19 -0.74
C ILE A 433 -15.97 -11.56 -0.92
N ARG A 434 -14.65 -11.58 -0.81
CA ARG A 434 -13.79 -12.74 -1.02
C ARG A 434 -12.76 -12.86 0.10
N ASP A 435 -12.45 -14.10 0.46
CA ASP A 435 -11.49 -14.45 1.52
C ASP A 435 -10.28 -15.26 1.00
N ASP A 436 -10.20 -15.46 -0.32
CA ASP A 436 -9.20 -16.31 -0.99
C ASP A 436 -7.93 -15.55 -1.43
N TYR A 437 -7.77 -14.30 -1.01
CA TYR A 437 -6.63 -13.47 -1.37
C TYR A 437 -5.46 -13.61 -0.39
N ASP A 438 -4.27 -13.94 -0.89
CA ASP A 438 -3.02 -13.92 -0.11
C ASP A 438 -2.10 -12.77 -0.55
N ALA A 439 -2.08 -11.70 0.25
CA ALA A 439 -1.31 -10.50 -0.06
C ALA A 439 0.22 -10.70 0.00
N PHE A 440 0.70 -11.72 0.72
CA PHE A 440 2.13 -12.01 0.81
C PHE A 440 2.59 -12.91 -0.34
N ALA A 441 1.72 -13.79 -0.84
CA ALA A 441 1.95 -14.49 -2.09
C ALA A 441 1.92 -13.54 -3.30
N HIS A 442 0.91 -12.65 -3.37
CA HIS A 442 0.75 -11.71 -4.48
C HIS A 442 1.86 -10.63 -4.55
N TYR A 443 2.31 -10.10 -3.40
CA TYR A 443 3.29 -9.00 -3.34
C TYR A 443 4.59 -9.39 -2.61
N ALA A 444 5.18 -10.53 -2.96
CA ALA A 444 6.29 -11.11 -2.21
C ALA A 444 7.54 -10.21 -2.09
N LYS A 445 7.95 -9.51 -3.16
CA LYS A 445 9.23 -8.76 -3.20
C LYS A 445 9.09 -7.23 -3.23
N ARG A 446 8.01 -6.69 -3.81
CA ARG A 446 7.74 -5.25 -3.87
C ARG A 446 6.37 -4.97 -3.27
N GLY A 447 6.31 -4.03 -2.33
CA GLY A 447 5.06 -3.59 -1.73
C GLY A 447 4.26 -2.67 -2.66
N ILE A 448 2.97 -2.60 -2.43
CA ILE A 448 2.04 -1.72 -3.16
C ILE A 448 2.50 -0.26 -3.00
N ALA A 449 2.89 0.13 -1.78
CA ALA A 449 3.42 1.45 -1.49
C ALA A 449 4.69 1.75 -2.29
N SER A 450 5.61 0.78 -2.39
CA SER A 450 6.86 0.94 -3.16
C SER A 450 6.59 1.17 -4.63
N ILE A 451 5.68 0.41 -5.23
CA ILE A 451 5.29 0.57 -6.64
C ILE A 451 4.63 1.93 -6.86
N PHE A 452 3.68 2.29 -5.99
CA PHE A 452 2.96 3.55 -6.11
C PHE A 452 3.89 4.76 -5.96
N GLU A 453 4.71 4.82 -4.90
CA GLU A 453 5.54 5.99 -4.63
C GLU A 453 6.69 6.14 -5.62
N ALA A 454 7.24 5.03 -6.15
CA ALA A 454 8.24 5.09 -7.21
C ALA A 454 7.75 5.83 -8.48
N ALA A 455 6.42 5.88 -8.70
CA ALA A 455 5.84 6.60 -9.83
C ALA A 455 5.75 8.12 -9.62
N PHE A 456 5.80 8.62 -8.37
CA PHE A 456 5.60 10.04 -8.06
C PHE A 456 6.80 10.72 -7.40
N THR A 457 7.65 9.96 -6.71
CA THR A 457 8.82 10.48 -6.00
C THR A 457 10.08 9.75 -6.49
N ALA A 458 11.03 10.52 -7.01
CA ALA A 458 12.34 10.01 -7.43
C ALA A 458 13.17 9.52 -6.22
N ASP A 459 12.96 10.14 -5.05
CA ASP A 459 13.51 9.66 -3.79
C ASP A 459 12.64 8.52 -3.27
N ALA A 460 13.13 7.29 -3.39
CA ALA A 460 12.49 6.08 -2.92
C ALA A 460 11.98 6.23 -1.48
N LEU A 461 10.80 5.66 -1.19
CA LEU A 461 10.30 5.49 0.18
C LEU A 461 11.46 5.05 1.09
N PRO A 462 11.67 5.69 2.26
CA PRO A 462 12.66 5.21 3.21
C PRO A 462 12.34 3.74 3.48
N GLY A 463 13.32 2.85 3.29
CA GLY A 463 13.18 1.38 3.29
C GLY A 463 12.62 0.84 4.60
N GLN A 464 11.32 1.04 4.82
CA GLN A 464 10.63 0.58 5.98
C GLN A 464 10.24 -0.88 5.78
N ARG A 465 10.54 -1.68 6.79
CA ARG A 465 10.18 -3.09 6.82
C ARG A 465 8.65 -3.21 6.76
N VAL A 466 8.16 -4.05 5.85
CA VAL A 466 6.75 -4.44 5.79
C VAL A 466 6.52 -5.65 6.69
N ILE A 467 5.55 -5.56 7.58
CA ILE A 467 5.14 -6.64 8.48
C ILE A 467 3.64 -6.94 8.29
N SER A 468 3.21 -8.14 8.68
CA SER A 468 1.79 -8.48 8.64
C SER A 468 0.97 -7.63 9.61
N LEU A 469 -0.23 -7.24 9.18
CA LEU A 469 -1.25 -6.62 10.01
C LEU A 469 -1.74 -7.61 11.08
N ASN A 470 -1.84 -8.90 10.72
CA ASN A 470 -2.28 -9.99 11.58
C ASN A 470 -1.20 -11.09 11.65
N PRO A 471 -0.11 -10.87 12.41
CA PRO A 471 1.00 -11.83 12.47
C PRO A 471 0.59 -13.18 13.09
N GLN A 472 -0.40 -13.18 13.99
CA GLN A 472 -0.90 -14.39 14.65
C GLN A 472 -1.97 -15.12 13.83
N LYS A 473 -2.41 -14.56 12.68
CA LYS A 473 -3.52 -15.07 11.86
C LYS A 473 -4.80 -15.37 12.66
N LYS A 474 -5.06 -14.60 13.72
CA LYS A 474 -6.25 -14.77 14.54
C LYS A 474 -7.38 -13.91 13.98
N LYS A 475 -8.52 -14.55 13.67
CA LYS A 475 -9.75 -13.88 13.26
C LYS A 475 -10.70 -13.85 14.43
N LEU A 476 -10.66 -12.77 15.18
CA LEU A 476 -11.54 -12.60 16.33
C LEU A 476 -12.70 -11.65 16.01
N GLY A 477 -12.59 -10.85 14.94
CA GLY A 477 -13.61 -9.88 14.56
C GLY A 477 -14.05 -9.06 15.77
N GLU A 478 -15.36 -8.98 16.01
CA GLU A 478 -15.91 -8.28 17.18
C GLU A 478 -15.66 -8.96 18.52
N ARG A 479 -15.35 -10.26 18.54
CA ARG A 479 -15.03 -10.99 19.77
C ARG A 479 -13.64 -10.65 20.31
N GLY A 480 -12.76 -10.11 19.47
CA GLY A 480 -11.43 -9.68 19.87
C GLY A 480 -11.47 -8.25 20.37
N ASN A 481 -11.35 -7.99 21.66
CA ASN A 481 -11.49 -6.63 22.18
C ASN A 481 -10.23 -5.75 22.01
N ASP A 482 -9.12 -6.31 21.54
CA ASP A 482 -7.83 -5.62 21.51
C ASP A 482 -7.77 -4.47 20.51
N TRP A 483 -8.63 -4.47 19.48
CA TRP A 483 -8.77 -3.33 18.58
C TRP A 483 -9.50 -2.15 19.24
N TYR A 484 -10.33 -2.39 20.27
CA TYR A 484 -11.20 -1.39 20.90
C TYR A 484 -10.49 -0.46 21.89
#